data_AF-A0A024H7R1-F1
#
_entry.id   AF-A0A024H7R1-F1
#
_cell.length_a   1.000
_cell.length_b   1.000
_cell.length_c   1.000
_cell.angle_alpha   90.00
_cell.angle_beta   90.00
_cell.angle_gamma   90.00
#
_symmetry.space_group_name_H-M   'P 1'
#
loop_
_entity.id
_entity.type
_entity.pdbx_description
1 polymer ?
#
loop_
_entity_poly.entity_id
_entity_poly.type
_entity_poly.pdbx_seq_one_letter_code
_entity_poly.pdbx_strand_id
1 'polypeptide(L)'
;MFQSLPSDPDPWMASDTPVEIREFAIESLRWQAQEIINEVLCSNEPGEELARARLRRCVARNPGRPERALLEQLMTSRGRPGL
;
A
#
# COMPACT_ATOMS: atom_id res chain seq x y z
N MET A 1 -30.48 7.91 -6.30
CA MET A 1 -30.27 6.92 -5.22
C MET A 1 -29.09 6.05 -5.65
N PHE A 2 -27.92 6.22 -5.04
CA PHE A 2 -26.78 5.33 -5.29
C PHE A 2 -26.87 4.21 -4.25
N GLN A 3 -27.18 2.99 -4.70
CA GLN A 3 -27.06 1.81 -3.86
C GLN A 3 -25.56 1.61 -3.60
N SER A 4 -25.14 1.88 -2.36
CA SER A 4 -23.84 1.47 -1.86
C SER A 4 -23.76 -0.04 -1.98
N LEU A 5 -22.91 -0.53 -2.88
CA LEU A 5 -22.56 -1.94 -2.93
C LEU A 5 -22.05 -2.36 -1.54
N PRO A 6 -22.41 -3.56 -1.03
CA PRO A 6 -21.81 -4.07 0.18
C PRO A 6 -20.31 -4.16 -0.08
N SER A 7 -19.51 -3.43 0.70
CA SER A 7 -18.07 -3.64 0.75
C SER A 7 -17.86 -5.12 0.99
N ASP A 8 -17.31 -5.81 -0.01
CA ASP A 8 -16.86 -7.20 0.08
C ASP A 8 -16.14 -7.35 1.44
N PRO A 9 -16.52 -8.31 2.30
CA PRO A 9 -15.90 -8.43 3.61
C PRO A 9 -14.40 -8.55 3.39
N ASP A 10 -13.67 -7.56 3.92
CA ASP A 10 -12.23 -7.50 3.80
C ASP A 10 -11.67 -8.87 4.25
N PRO A 11 -10.98 -9.63 3.38
CA PRO A 11 -10.61 -11.02 3.65
C PRO A 11 -9.73 -11.19 4.91
N TRP A 12 -9.27 -10.09 5.49
CA TRP A 12 -8.46 -10.03 6.70
C TRP A 12 -9.24 -9.61 7.95
N MET A 13 -10.52 -9.22 7.84
CA MET A 13 -11.37 -8.76 8.95
C MET A 13 -12.69 -9.53 8.95
N ALA A 14 -12.99 -10.18 10.08
CA ALA A 14 -14.26 -10.87 10.25
C ALA A 14 -15.42 -9.85 10.17
N SER A 15 -16.55 -10.24 9.56
CA SER A 15 -17.69 -9.34 9.30
C SER A 15 -18.31 -8.73 10.56
N ASP A 16 -18.09 -9.37 11.71
CA ASP A 16 -18.47 -8.96 13.05
C ASP A 16 -17.49 -7.97 13.71
N THR A 17 -16.35 -7.67 13.07
CA THR A 17 -15.41 -6.66 13.56
C THR A 17 -16.10 -5.28 13.64
N PRO A 18 -16.03 -4.57 14.78
CA PRO A 18 -16.56 -3.22 14.90
C PRO A 18 -16.04 -2.27 13.81
N VAL A 19 -16.91 -1.35 13.34
CA VAL A 19 -16.59 -0.39 12.27
C VAL A 19 -15.37 0.45 12.64
N GLU A 20 -15.30 0.88 13.89
CA GLU A 20 -14.25 1.73 14.43
C GLU A 20 -12.89 1.03 14.36
N ILE A 21 -12.86 -0.29 14.61
CA ILE A 21 -11.64 -1.10 14.53
C ILE A 21 -11.19 -1.23 13.07
N ARG A 22 -12.13 -1.40 12.12
CA ARG A 22 -11.79 -1.44 10.69
C ARG A 22 -11.25 -0.11 10.19
N GLU A 23 -11.87 1.00 10.56
CA GLU A 23 -11.41 2.33 10.19
C GLU A 23 -10.01 2.60 10.76
N PHE A 24 -9.79 2.31 12.04
CA PHE A 24 -8.49 2.41 12.68
C PHE A 24 -7.41 1.57 11.96
N ALA A 25 -7.74 0.34 11.57
CA ALA A 25 -6.80 -0.52 10.85
C ALA A 25 -6.45 0.04 9.46
N ILE A 26 -7.43 0.59 8.73
CA ILE A 26 -7.20 1.21 7.42
C ILE A 26 -6.30 2.45 7.55
N GLU A 27 -6.57 3.30 8.53
CA GLU A 27 -5.74 4.48 8.81
C GLU A 27 -4.33 4.10 9.23
N SER A 28 -4.21 3.12 10.12
CA SER A 28 -2.92 2.59 10.56
C SER A 28 -2.12 2.04 9.39
N LEU A 29 -2.75 1.28 8.49
CA LEU A 29 -2.12 0.73 7.30
C LEU A 29 -1.63 1.83 6.34
N ARG A 30 -2.44 2.88 6.15
CA ARG A 30 -2.04 4.04 5.32
C ARG A 30 -0.80 4.71 5.88
N TRP A 31 -0.79 4.94 7.20
CA TRP A 31 0.34 5.57 7.86
C TRP A 31 1.61 4.72 7.76
N GLN A 32 1.50 3.43 8.07
CA GLN A 32 2.61 2.48 7.94
C GLN A 32 3.13 2.38 6.50
N ALA A 33 2.23 2.31 5.52
CA ALA A 33 2.64 2.29 4.12
C ALA A 33 3.38 3.56 3.72
N GLN A 34 2.95 4.72 4.21
CA GLN A 34 3.62 5.98 3.96
C GLN A 34 5.02 6.02 4.60
N GLU A 35 5.18 5.51 5.82
CA GLU A 35 6.49 5.40 6.48
C GLU A 35 7.46 4.52 5.69
N ILE A 36 7.03 3.32 5.30
CA ILE A 36 7.85 2.40 4.50
C ILE A 36 8.25 3.05 3.17
N ILE A 37 7.31 3.73 2.50
CA ILE A 37 7.60 4.44 1.26
C ILE A 37 8.68 5.52 1.49
N ASN A 38 8.55 6.30 2.55
CA ASN A 38 9.50 7.36 2.87
C ASN A 38 10.89 6.78 3.16
N GLU A 39 10.98 5.71 3.96
CA GLU A 39 12.23 5.03 4.27
C GLU A 39 12.93 4.55 3.00
N VAL A 40 12.22 3.85 2.11
CA VAL A 40 12.78 3.36 0.84
C VAL A 40 13.20 4.51 -0.08
N LEU A 41 12.42 5.59 -0.15
CA LEU A 41 12.75 6.73 -1.01
C LEU A 41 13.92 7.58 -0.47
N CYS A 42 14.15 7.57 0.84
CA CYS A 42 15.26 8.23 1.51
C CYS A 42 16.54 7.38 1.58
N SER A 43 16.46 6.07 1.31
CA SER A 43 17.64 5.20 1.18
C SER A 43 18.61 5.73 0.12
N ASN A 44 19.90 5.73 0.45
CA ASN A 44 20.98 6.12 -0.46
C ASN A 44 21.71 4.91 -1.08
N GLU A 45 21.18 3.70 -0.91
CA GLU A 45 21.79 2.51 -1.47
C GLU A 45 21.79 2.57 -3.01
N PRO A 46 22.96 2.56 -3.68
CA PRO A 46 23.05 2.76 -5.13
C PRO A 46 22.41 1.59 -5.90
N GLY A 47 22.44 0.37 -5.34
CA GLY A 47 21.80 -0.81 -5.94
C GLY A 47 20.27 -0.75 -6.01
N GLU A 48 19.64 0.14 -5.24
CA GLU A 48 18.19 0.24 -5.11
C GLU A 48 17.56 1.35 -5.96
N GLU A 49 18.34 2.12 -6.73
CA GLU A 49 17.81 3.29 -7.48
C GLU A 49 16.69 2.90 -8.45
N LEU A 50 16.80 1.74 -9.11
CA LEU A 50 15.73 1.26 -9.99
C LEU A 50 14.44 0.94 -9.19
N ALA A 51 14.58 0.39 -7.99
CA ALA A 51 13.44 0.12 -7.12
C ALA A 51 12.80 1.45 -6.65
N ARG A 52 13.60 2.44 -6.24
CA ARG A 52 13.12 3.78 -5.88
C ARG A 52 12.41 4.46 -7.05
N ALA A 53 12.97 4.42 -8.25
CA ALA A 53 12.35 5.00 -9.44
C ALA A 53 10.98 4.36 -9.75
N ARG A 54 10.85 3.04 -9.58
CA ARG A 54 9.56 2.34 -9.70
C ARG A 54 8.59 2.73 -8.60
N LEU A 55 9.06 2.87 -7.36
CA LEU A 55 8.24 3.28 -6.24
C LEU A 55 7.67 4.68 -6.44
N ARG A 56 8.49 5.64 -6.86
CA ARG A 56 8.06 7.02 -7.20
C ARG A 56 6.94 7.01 -8.24
N ARG A 57 7.03 6.13 -9.24
CA ARG A 57 5.96 5.96 -10.24
C ARG A 57 4.68 5.39 -9.63
N CYS A 58 4.78 4.38 -8.78
CA CYS A 58 3.61 3.81 -8.10
C CYS A 58 2.91 4.85 -7.20
N VAL A 59 3.68 5.66 -6.48
CA VAL A 59 3.17 6.77 -5.66
C VAL A 59 2.44 7.80 -6.52
N ALA A 60 3.04 8.23 -7.64
CA ALA A 60 2.40 9.19 -8.54
C ALA A 60 1.08 8.66 -9.15
N ARG A 61 0.95 7.34 -9.34
CA ARG A 61 -0.26 6.69 -9.84
C ARG A 61 -1.36 6.51 -8.78
N ASN A 62 -1.02 6.59 -7.50
CA ASN A 62 -1.94 6.34 -6.39
C ASN A 62 -1.93 7.51 -5.38
N PRO A 63 -2.35 8.73 -5.80
CA PRO A 63 -2.32 9.90 -4.93
C PRO A 63 -3.23 9.71 -3.71
N GLY A 64 -2.70 9.97 -2.51
CA GLY A 64 -3.40 9.80 -1.24
C GLY A 64 -3.69 8.35 -0.85
N ARG A 65 -3.12 7.38 -1.56
CA ARG A 65 -3.30 5.94 -1.32
C ARG A 65 -1.94 5.21 -1.25
N PRO A 66 -1.09 5.53 -0.27
CA PRO A 66 0.23 4.93 -0.12
C PRO A 66 0.19 3.39 -0.02
N GLU A 67 -0.84 2.83 0.62
CA GLU A 67 -1.08 1.39 0.74
C GLU A 67 -1.20 0.70 -0.62
N ARG A 68 -1.84 1.37 -1.60
CA ARG A 68 -1.97 0.84 -2.96
C ARG A 68 -0.67 1.00 -3.75
N ALA A 69 0.02 2.11 -3.58
CA ALA A 69 1.32 2.33 -4.22
C ALA A 69 2.34 1.28 -3.78
N LEU A 70 2.40 0.99 -2.48
CA LEU A 70 3.29 -0.01 -1.90
C LEU A 70 2.91 -1.43 -2.37
N LEU A 71 1.63 -1.78 -2.39
CA LEU A 71 1.16 -3.07 -2.89
C LEU A 71 1.52 -3.27 -4.37
N GLU A 72 1.31 -2.27 -5.22
CA GLU A 72 1.67 -2.31 -6.66
C GLU A 72 3.17 -2.56 -6.86
N GLN A 73 4.01 -1.86 -6.09
CA GLN A 73 5.46 -2.08 -6.09
C GLN A 73 5.81 -3.51 -5.66
N LEU A 74 5.25 -4.01 -4.56
CA LEU A 74 5.55 -5.35 -4.03
C LEU A 74 5.14 -6.46 -5.01
N MET A 75 3.99 -6.32 -5.67
CA MET A 75 3.54 -7.26 -6.70
C MET A 75 4.46 -7.24 -7.93
N THR A 76 4.96 -6.05 -8.31
CA THR A 76 5.93 -5.90 -9.40
C THR A 76 7.29 -6.51 -9.05
N SER A 77 7.71 -6.40 -7.78
CA SER A 77 8.97 -6.98 -7.29
C SER A 77 8.90 -8.50 -7.15
N ARG A 78 7.74 -9.09 -6.80
CA ARG A 78 7.53 -10.55 -6.75
C ARG A 78 7.72 -11.25 -8.11
N GLY A 79 7.59 -10.54 -9.23
CA GLY A 79 7.86 -11.06 -10.57
C GLY A 79 9.36 -11.12 -10.95
N ARG A 80 10.24 -10.57 -10.11
CA ARG A 80 11.69 -10.82 -10.18
C ARG A 80 12.05 -11.67 -8.97
N PRO A 81 12.13 -13.01 -9.11
CA PRO A 81 12.96 -13.78 -8.20
C PRO A 81 14.33 -13.10 -8.19
N GLY A 82 14.94 -12.99 -7.01
CA GLY A 82 16.33 -12.60 -6.91
C GLY A 82 17.18 -13.40 -7.91
N LEU A 83 18.26 -12.76 -8.34
CA LEU A 83 19.41 -13.44 -8.95
C LEU A 83 19.71 -14.78 -8.25
#